data_AF-A0A6N2M5K7-F1
#
_entry.id   AF-A0A6N2M5K7-F1
#
_cell.length_a   1.000
_cell.length_b   1.000
_cell.length_c   1.000
_cell.angle_alpha   90.00
_cell.angle_beta   90.00
_cell.angle_gamma   90.00
#
_symmetry.space_group_name_H-M   'P 1'
#
loop_
_entity.id
_entity.type
_entity.pdbx_description
1 polymer ?
#
loop_
_entity_poly.entity_id
_entity_poly.type
_entity_poly.pdbx_seq_one_letter_code
_entity_poly.pdbx_strand_id
1 'polypeptide(L)' 'MSAGVVELLEKMLVFDPNRRITVDEALCHPYLAPLHDINEEPVCPKPFIFDFEQPSFTEENIKELIWRESVNFNPDS' A
#
# COMPACT_ATOMS: atom_id res chain seq x y z
N MET A 1 4.85 -6.73 28.10
CA MET A 1 4.81 -6.84 26.61
C MET A 1 5.02 -8.31 26.26
N SER A 2 4.22 -8.88 25.36
CA SER A 2 4.45 -10.28 24.94
C SER A 2 5.72 -10.35 24.10
N ALA A 3 6.52 -11.41 24.30
CA ALA A 3 7.81 -11.56 23.62
C ALA A 3 7.69 -11.49 22.09
N GLY A 4 6.60 -12.01 21.52
CA GLY A 4 6.34 -11.97 20.08
C GLY A 4 6.11 -10.57 19.49
N VAL A 5 5.66 -9.59 20.29
CA VAL A 5 5.54 -8.18 19.82
C VAL A 5 6.91 -7.58 19.62
N VAL A 6 7.80 -7.80 20.59
CA VAL A 6 9.14 -7.22 20.58
C VAL A 6 9.95 -7.80 19.43
N GLU A 7 9.85 -9.12 19.20
CA GLU A 7 10.51 -9.78 18.07
C GLU A 7 10.06 -9.23 16.71
N LEU A 8 8.74 -9.04 16.52
CA LEU A 8 8.21 -8.46 15.29
C LEU A 8 8.73 -7.03 15.07
N LEU A 9 8.73 -6.20 16.12
CA LEU A 9 9.21 -4.83 16.06
C LEU A 9 10.71 -4.76 15.74
N GLU A 10 11.52 -5.63 16.32
CA GLU A 10 12.96 -5.72 16.03
C GLU A 10 13.23 -6.02 14.55
N LYS A 11 12.39 -6.85 13.92
CA LYS A 11 12.47 -7.17 12.49
C LYS A 11 11.98 -6.04 11.57
N MET A 12 11.07 -5.18 12.05
CA MET A 12 10.57 -4.01 11.31
C MET A 12 11.51 -2.81 11.41
N LEU A 13 12.09 -2.57 12.59
CA LEU A 13 12.86 -1.38 12.93
C LEU A 13 14.36 -1.57 12.67
N VAL A 14 14.70 -1.94 11.45
CA VAL A 14 16.09 -2.10 11.00
C VAL A 14 16.53 -0.93 10.13
N PHE A 15 17.83 -0.61 10.19
CA PHE A 15 18.42 0.50 9.44
C PHE A 15 18.46 0.25 7.93
N ASP A 16 18.89 -0.94 7.53
CA ASP A 16 18.95 -1.33 6.11
C ASP A 16 17.54 -1.73 5.63
N PRO A 17 16.94 -1.01 4.67
CA PRO A 17 15.60 -1.31 4.18
C PRO A 17 15.52 -2.70 3.54
N ASN A 18 16.61 -3.23 2.98
CA ASN A 18 16.62 -4.56 2.35
C ASN A 18 16.61 -5.70 3.39
N ARG A 19 16.91 -5.39 4.64
CA ARG A 19 16.90 -6.35 5.76
C ARG A 19 15.60 -6.28 6.56
N ARG A 20 14.73 -5.33 6.24
CA ARG A 20 13.43 -5.18 6.89
C ARG A 20 12.55 -6.35 6.47
N ILE A 21 11.87 -6.96 7.43
CA ILE A 21 10.86 -7.99 7.17
C ILE A 21 9.84 -7.50 6.13
N THR A 22 9.45 -8.35 5.20
CA THR A 22 8.41 -8.01 4.22
C THR A 22 7.02 -8.03 4.86
N VAL A 23 6.03 -7.45 4.18
CA VAL A 23 4.64 -7.49 4.67
C VAL A 23 4.13 -8.93 4.74
N ASP A 24 4.41 -9.75 3.74
CA ASP A 24 4.02 -11.17 3.70
C ASP A 24 4.64 -11.97 4.87
N GLU A 25 5.92 -11.74 5.16
CA GLU A 25 6.62 -12.37 6.27
C GLU A 25 6.08 -11.90 7.63
N ALA A 26 5.70 -10.63 7.74
CA ALA A 26 5.14 -10.05 8.94
C ALA A 26 3.73 -10.58 9.24
N LEU A 27 2.89 -10.76 8.22
CA LEU A 27 1.55 -11.36 8.33
C LEU A 27 1.64 -12.81 8.84
N CYS A 28 2.66 -13.55 8.38
CA CYS A 28 2.96 -14.90 8.86
C CYS A 28 3.53 -14.98 10.30
N HIS A 29 3.78 -13.85 10.97
CA HIS A 29 4.46 -13.83 12.27
C HIS A 29 3.55 -14.42 13.38
N PRO A 30 4.08 -15.20 14.35
CA PRO A 30 3.29 -15.81 15.42
C PRO A 30 2.45 -14.81 16.25
N TYR A 31 2.88 -13.55 16.27
CA TYR A 31 2.13 -12.48 16.93
C TYR A 31 0.78 -12.18 16.24
N LEU A 32 0.71 -12.27 14.92
CA LEU A 32 -0.50 -12.02 14.11
C LEU A 32 -1.29 -13.29 13.79
N ALA A 33 -0.78 -14.47 14.16
CA ALA A 33 -1.40 -15.77 13.88
C ALA A 33 -2.90 -15.87 14.23
N PRO A 34 -3.42 -15.28 15.32
CA PRO A 34 -4.87 -15.31 15.59
C PRO A 34 -5.75 -14.52 14.61
N LEU A 35 -5.15 -13.63 13.81
CA LEU A 35 -5.84 -12.75 12.87
C LEU A 35 -5.54 -13.06 11.40
N HIS A 36 -4.47 -13.80 11.14
CA HIS A 36 -3.99 -14.06 9.79
C HIS A 36 -4.94 -15.00 9.01
N ASP A 37 -5.45 -14.53 7.87
CA ASP A 37 -6.23 -15.31 6.90
C ASP A 37 -5.85 -14.87 5.47
N ILE A 38 -5.23 -15.80 4.74
CA ILE A 38 -4.74 -15.59 3.37
C ILE A 38 -5.87 -15.18 2.41
N ASN A 39 -7.11 -15.63 2.65
CA ASN A 39 -8.23 -15.30 1.77
C ASN A 39 -8.74 -13.86 1.96
N GLU A 40 -8.54 -13.31 3.15
CA GLU A 40 -8.92 -11.93 3.52
C GLU A 40 -7.76 -10.93 3.30
N GLU A 41 -6.60 -11.40 2.80
CA GLU A 41 -5.39 -10.62 2.53
C GLU A 41 -5.04 -10.61 1.01
N PRO A 42 -5.90 -10.09 0.13
CA PRO A 42 -5.68 -10.13 -1.31
C PRO A 42 -4.59 -9.16 -1.78
N VAL A 43 -3.83 -9.58 -2.80
CA VAL A 43 -2.89 -8.71 -3.53
C VAL A 43 -3.59 -8.08 -4.73
N CYS A 44 -3.38 -6.78 -4.95
CA CYS A 44 -3.89 -6.11 -6.15
C CYS A 44 -3.24 -6.71 -7.41
N PRO A 45 -4.00 -7.26 -8.36
CA PRO A 45 -3.45 -7.93 -9.54
C PRO A 45 -2.84 -6.95 -10.55
N LYS A 46 -3.16 -5.65 -10.44
CA LYS A 46 -2.65 -4.61 -11.32
C LYS A 46 -1.85 -3.59 -10.52
N PRO A 47 -0.60 -3.29 -10.92
CA PRO A 47 0.12 -2.18 -10.32
C PRO A 47 -0.61 -0.86 -10.63
N PHE A 48 -0.60 0.06 -9.68
CA PHE A 48 -1.08 1.41 -9.92
C PHE A 48 -0.03 2.16 -10.76
N ILE A 49 -0.49 2.90 -11.77
CA ILE A 49 0.37 3.62 -12.70
C ILE A 49 0.39 5.10 -12.30
N PHE A 50 1.58 5.64 -12.02
CA PHE A 50 1.80 7.04 -11.60
C PHE A 50 2.13 7.95 -12.79
N ASP A 51 1.49 7.73 -13.94
CA ASP A 51 1.73 8.51 -15.16
C ASP A 51 1.30 9.97 -15.04
N PHE A 52 0.43 10.32 -14.09
CA PHE A 52 0.03 11.69 -13.75
C PHE A 52 1.10 12.47 -12.97
N GLU A 53 2.15 11.84 -12.43
CA GLU A 53 3.22 12.53 -11.67
C GLU A 53 4.36 13.06 -12.55
N GLN A 54 4.15 13.13 -13.87
CA GLN A 54 5.15 13.65 -14.79
C GLN A 54 5.47 15.11 -14.48
N PRO A 55 6.76 15.50 -14.38
CA PRO A 55 7.16 16.89 -14.09
C PRO A 55 6.65 17.93 -15.11
N SER A 56 6.19 17.48 -16.28
CA SER A 56 5.68 18.32 -17.36
C SER A 56 4.23 18.78 -17.17
N PHE A 57 3.48 18.25 -16.20
CA PHE A 57 2.08 18.64 -16.03
C PHE A 57 1.94 20.04 -15.43
N THR A 58 1.08 20.85 -16.05
CA THR A 58 0.68 22.14 -15.51
C THR A 58 -0.54 22.01 -14.59
N GLU A 59 -0.86 23.08 -13.86
CA GLU A 59 -2.08 23.16 -13.04
C GLU A 59 -3.34 22.87 -13.87
N GLU A 60 -3.41 23.37 -15.11
CA GLU A 60 -4.53 23.13 -16.03
C GLU A 60 -4.64 21.65 -16.40
N ASN A 61 -3.53 20.95 -16.61
CA ASN A 61 -3.56 19.53 -16.90
C ASN A 61 -4.09 18.72 -15.71
N ILE A 62 -3.68 19.08 -14.49
CA ILE A 62 -4.16 18.41 -13.27
C ILE A 62 -5.66 18.67 -13.07
N LYS A 63 -6.13 19.91 -13.28
CA LYS A 63 -7.57 20.25 -13.25
C LYS A 63 -8.37 19.41 -14.24
N GLU A 64 -7.86 19.24 -15.45
CA GLU A 64 -8.50 18.42 -16.48
C GLU A 64 -8.56 16.94 -16.07
N LEU A 65 -7.48 16.38 -15.52
CA LEU A 65 -7.47 15.00 -15.02
C LEU A 65 -8.52 14.78 -13.91
N ILE A 66 -8.60 15.70 -12.95
CA ILE A 66 -9.59 15.66 -11.86
C ILE A 66 -11.01 15.76 -12.40
N TRP A 67 -11.25 16.68 -13.34
CA TRP A 67 -12.55 16.87 -13.97
C TRP A 67 -13.00 15.59 -14.71
N ARG A 68 -12.10 15.00 -15.50
CA ARG A 68 -12.37 13.76 -16.24
C ARG A 68 -12.72 12.61 -15.30
N GLU A 69 -12.01 12.46 -14.19
CA GLU A 69 -12.32 11.42 -13.19
C GLU A 69 -13.69 11.68 -12.53
N SER A 70 -14.02 12.94 -12.26
CA SER A 70 -15.32 13.33 -11.68
C SER A 70 -16.49 12.99 -12.60
N VAL A 71 -16.36 13.25 -13.91
CA VAL A 71 -17.36 12.88 -14.93
C VAL A 71 -17.44 11.37 -15.12
N ASN A 72 -16.30 10.67 -15.11
CA ASN A 72 -16.26 9.21 -15.22
C ASN A 72 -16.98 8.52 -14.03
N PHE A 73 -16.83 9.05 -12.82
CA PHE A 73 -17.50 8.55 -11.63
C PHE A 73 -18.99 8.95 -11.56
N ASN A 74 -19.35 10.11 -12.13
CA ASN A 74 -20.71 10.66 -12.11
C ASN A 74 -21.23 10.94 -13.55
N PRO A 75 -21.56 9.90 -14.34
CA PRO A 75 -21.90 10.05 -15.76
C PRO A 75 -23.21 10.81 -16.04
N ASP A 76 -24.07 10.99 -15.04
CA ASP A 76 -25.39 11.64 -15.16
C ASP A 76 -25.40 13.13 -14.76
N SER A 77 -24.23 13.74 -14.50
CA SER A 77 -24.10 15.17 -14.18
C SER A 77 -23.97 16.07 -15.40
#